data_AF-A0A9J7HRP1-F1
#
_entry.id   AF-A0A9J7HRP1-F1
#
_cell.length_a   1.000
_cell.length_b   1.000
_cell.length_c   1.000
_cell.angle_alpha   90.00
_cell.angle_beta   90.00
_cell.angle_gamma   90.00
#
_symmetry.space_group_name_H-M   'P 1'
#
loop_
_entity.id
_entity.type
_entity.pdbx_description
1 polymer ?
#
loop_
_entity_poly.entity_id
_entity_poly.type
_entity_poly.pdbx_seq_one_letter_code
_entity_poly.pdbx_strand_id
1 'polypeptide(L)'
;MDRSPGKDPGRERRQRQAFLKDLKDFHAAKGHPISRFPYVGGRELDLHHLYNKVTSLGGFQKVSEKERWGELTEHFNFPRGCTHAPYALKQLYYR
;
A
#
# COMPACT_ATOMS: atom_id res chain seq x y z
N MET A 1 13.59 32.64 8.43
CA MET A 1 12.19 32.34 8.06
C MET A 1 12.19 31.01 7.32
N ASP A 2 12.13 29.88 8.04
CA ASP A 2 12.00 28.55 7.41
C ASP A 2 10.53 28.13 7.48
N ARG A 3 9.80 28.33 6.38
CA ARG A 3 8.44 27.79 6.24
C ARG A 3 8.56 26.38 5.67
N SER A 4 8.95 25.43 6.52
CA SER A 4 8.70 24.02 6.26
C SER A 4 7.18 23.81 6.10
N PRO A 5 6.66 23.38 4.93
CA PRO A 5 5.23 23.16 4.78
C PRO A 5 4.85 21.92 5.58
N GLY A 6 4.31 22.16 6.78
CA GLY A 6 3.69 21.13 7.61
C GLY A 6 2.68 20.36 6.77
N LYS A 7 2.94 19.07 6.60
CA LYS A 7 2.05 18.15 5.92
C LYS A 7 0.78 18.04 6.77
N ASP A 8 -0.23 18.87 6.46
CA ASP A 8 -1.49 18.92 7.20
C ASP A 8 -2.07 17.49 7.32
N PRO A 9 -2.16 16.91 8.54
CA PRO A 9 -2.59 15.53 8.71
C PRO A 9 -4.05 15.33 8.26
N GLY A 10 -4.84 16.40 8.25
CA GLY A 10 -6.20 16.39 7.72
C GLY A 10 -6.26 16.14 6.21
N ARG A 11 -5.34 16.73 5.44
CA ARG A 11 -5.27 16.58 3.97
C ARG A 11 -4.88 15.16 3.56
N GLU A 12 -3.85 14.58 4.18
CA GLU A 12 -3.40 13.21 3.87
C GLU A 12 -4.50 12.18 4.18
N ARG A 13 -5.21 12.35 5.30
CA ARG A 13 -6.35 11.49 5.64
C ARG A 13 -7.46 11.56 4.58
N ARG A 14 -7.81 12.76 4.10
CA ARG A 14 -8.82 12.94 3.05
C ARG A 14 -8.38 12.31 1.72
N GLN A 15 -7.13 12.50 1.32
CA GLN A 15 -6.57 11.89 0.10
C GLN A 15 -6.58 10.35 0.19
N ARG A 16 -6.16 9.80 1.33
CA ARG A 16 -6.23 8.36 1.59
C ARG A 16 -7.66 7.84 1.46
N GLN A 17 -8.63 8.49 2.10
CA GLN A 17 -10.04 8.08 2.03
C GLN A 17 -10.59 8.15 0.61
N ALA A 18 -10.29 9.23 -0.12
CA ALA A 18 -10.70 9.38 -1.52
C ALA A 18 -10.10 8.27 -2.40
N PHE A 19 -8.80 7.99 -2.27
CA PHE A 19 -8.13 6.92 -2.98
C PHE A 19 -8.74 5.55 -2.67
N LEU A 20 -9.00 5.25 -1.40
CA LEU A 20 -9.60 3.97 -1.00
C LEU A 20 -11.03 3.83 -1.53
N LYS A 21 -11.81 4.93 -1.59
CA LYS A 21 -13.14 4.92 -2.19
C LYS A 21 -13.05 4.65 -3.69
N ASP A 22 -12.18 5.36 -4.38
CA ASP A 22 -11.98 5.22 -5.83
C ASP A 22 -11.50 3.81 -6.20
N LEU A 23 -10.54 3.28 -5.44
CA LEU A 23 -10.03 1.91 -5.61
C LEU A 23 -11.14 0.87 -5.43
N LYS A 24 -12.00 1.03 -4.42
CA LYS A 24 -13.15 0.16 -4.20
C LYS A 24 -14.15 0.23 -5.34
N ASP A 25 -14.44 1.44 -5.82
CA ASP A 25 -15.36 1.68 -6.93
C ASP A 25 -14.85 1.04 -8.23
N PHE A 26 -13.58 1.24 -8.56
CA PHE A 26 -12.91 0.62 -9.70
C PHE A 26 -12.98 -0.91 -9.64
N HIS A 27 -12.70 -1.50 -8.48
CA HIS A 27 -12.75 -2.94 -8.28
C HIS A 27 -14.18 -3.49 -8.31
N ALA A 28 -15.15 -2.76 -7.74
CA ALA A 28 -16.56 -3.10 -7.83
C ALA A 28 -17.07 -3.06 -9.28
N ALA A 29 -16.68 -2.04 -10.05
CA ALA A 29 -16.98 -1.92 -11.46
C ALA A 29 -16.38 -3.05 -12.31
N LYS A 30 -15.22 -3.59 -11.90
CA LYS A 30 -14.60 -4.77 -12.50
C LYS A 30 -15.18 -6.12 -12.03
N GLY A 31 -16.20 -6.10 -11.17
CA GLY A 31 -16.84 -7.31 -10.65
C GLY A 31 -16.11 -7.98 -9.48
N HIS A 32 -15.04 -7.37 -8.96
CA HIS A 32 -14.23 -7.87 -7.84
C HIS A 32 -14.25 -6.88 -6.67
N PRO A 33 -15.39 -6.61 -6.02
CA PRO A 33 -15.49 -5.59 -4.97
C PRO A 33 -14.51 -5.87 -3.81
N ILE A 34 -13.62 -4.91 -3.52
CA ILE A 34 -12.74 -4.97 -2.35
C ILE A 34 -13.59 -4.77 -1.09
N SER A 35 -14.09 -5.88 -0.54
CA SER A 35 -14.91 -5.87 0.67
C SER A 35 -14.09 -5.64 1.93
N ARG A 36 -12.84 -6.14 1.98
CA ARG A 36 -11.93 -6.00 3.12
C ARG A 36 -10.50 -5.82 2.65
N PHE A 37 -9.76 -4.94 3.33
CA PHE A 37 -8.33 -4.84 3.11
C PHE A 37 -7.66 -6.14 3.57
N PRO A 38 -6.70 -6.66 2.78
CA PRO A 38 -6.02 -7.88 3.16
C PRO A 38 -5.19 -7.64 4.42
N TYR A 39 -5.13 -8.65 5.28
CA TYR A 39 -4.25 -8.65 6.44
C TYR A 39 -2.98 -9.40 6.08
N VAL A 40 -1.82 -8.78 6.32
CA VAL A 40 -0.51 -9.41 6.15
C VAL A 40 0.12 -9.50 7.53
N GLY A 41 0.46 -10.72 7.96
CA GLY A 41 1.03 -10.95 9.30
C GLY A 41 0.16 -10.44 10.45
N GLY A 42 -1.17 -10.48 10.31
CA GLY A 42 -2.10 -10.01 11.33
C GLY A 42 -2.29 -8.49 11.40
N ARG A 43 -1.69 -7.71 10.48
CA ARG A 43 -1.90 -6.26 10.35
C ARG A 43 -2.70 -5.94 9.10
N GLU A 44 -3.61 -4.97 9.21
CA GLU A 44 -4.33 -4.44 8.05
C GLU A 44 -3.35 -3.76 7.09
N LEU A 45 -3.39 -4.15 5.82
CA LEU A 45 -2.54 -3.57 4.82
C LEU A 45 -3.08 -2.21 4.34
N ASP A 46 -2.28 -1.17 4.50
CA ASP A 46 -2.62 0.15 3.97
C ASP A 46 -2.31 0.23 2.46
N LEU A 47 -3.33 0.01 1.63
CA LEU A 47 -3.20 0.05 0.17
C LEU A 47 -2.77 1.42 -0.36
N HIS A 48 -3.18 2.51 0.29
CA HIS A 48 -2.75 3.86 -0.11
C HIS A 48 -1.25 4.04 0.14
N HIS A 49 -0.76 3.60 1.30
CA HIS A 49 0.67 3.63 1.60
C HIS A 49 1.45 2.73 0.62
N LEU A 50 0.98 1.51 0.39
CA LEU A 50 1.61 0.56 -0.52
C LEU A 50 1.70 1.12 -1.94
N TYR A 51 0.59 1.62 -2.46
CA TYR A 51 0.51 2.22 -3.79
C TYR A 51 1.47 3.40 -3.93
N ASN A 52 1.51 4.31 -2.96
CA ASN A 52 2.43 5.45 -2.98
C ASN A 52 3.89 5.01 -3.00
N LYS A 53 4.26 4.00 -2.20
CA LYS A 53 5.62 3.47 -2.15
C LYS A 53 6.00 2.74 -3.43
N VAL A 54 5.15 1.85 -3.92
CA VAL A 54 5.37 1.14 -5.18
C VAL A 54 5.51 2.14 -6.33
N THR A 55 4.62 3.14 -6.40
CA THR A 55 4.68 4.21 -7.42
C THR A 55 5.96 5.03 -7.28
N SER A 56 6.37 5.39 -6.06
CA SER A 56 7.63 6.13 -5.80
C SER A 56 8.88 5.33 -6.19
N LEU A 57 8.82 4.00 -6.12
CA LEU A 57 9.88 3.10 -6.59
C LEU A 57 9.82 2.86 -8.12
N GLY A 58 8.88 3.51 -8.80
CA GLY A 58 8.70 3.48 -10.25
C GLY A 58 7.80 2.34 -10.74
N GLY A 59 6.90 1.87 -9.88
CA GLY A 59 5.83 0.93 -10.20
C GLY A 59 6.13 -0.52 -9.80
N PHE A 60 5.10 -1.35 -9.91
CA PHE A 60 5.13 -2.77 -9.53
C PHE A 60 6.27 -3.56 -10.21
N GLN A 61 6.51 -3.30 -11.50
CA GLN A 61 7.56 -4.00 -12.25
C GLN A 61 8.94 -3.71 -11.67
N LYS A 62 9.31 -2.43 -11.52
CA LYS A 62 10.61 -2.06 -10.95
C LYS A 62 10.82 -2.56 -9.54
N VAL A 63 9.78 -2.53 -8.69
CA VAL A 63 9.83 -3.09 -7.33
C VAL A 63 10.06 -4.60 -7.38
N SER A 64 9.37 -5.30 -8.29
CA SER A 64 9.51 -6.75 -8.45
C SER A 64 10.85 -7.17 -9.05
N GLU A 65 11.33 -6.47 -10.06
CA GLU A 65 12.63 -6.71 -10.71
C GLU A 65 13.80 -6.46 -9.76
N LYS A 66 13.69 -5.45 -8.90
CA LYS A 66 14.71 -5.12 -7.89
C LYS A 66 14.50 -5.81 -6.55
N GLU A 67 13.54 -6.74 -6.45
CA GLU A 67 13.18 -7.47 -5.22
C GLU A 67 12.94 -6.59 -3.98
N ARG A 68 12.46 -5.35 -4.18
CA ARG A 68 12.27 -4.36 -3.10
C ARG A 68 11.03 -4.59 -2.22
N TRP A 69 10.34 -5.71 -2.43
CA TRP A 69 9.22 -6.10 -1.58
C TRP A 69 9.64 -6.29 -0.12
N GLY A 70 10.88 -6.73 0.13
CA GLY A 70 11.45 -6.80 1.48
C GLY A 70 11.48 -5.44 2.16
N GLU A 71 12.04 -4.42 1.51
CA GLU A 71 12.08 -3.05 2.05
C GLU A 71 10.67 -2.50 2.32
N LEU A 72 9.71 -2.80 1.43
CA LEU A 72 8.31 -2.42 1.64
C LEU A 72 7.74 -3.05 2.92
N THR A 73 8.03 -4.33 3.20
CA THR A 73 7.54 -5.01 4.40
C THR A 73 8.01 -4.37 5.69
N GLU A 74 9.21 -3.77 5.70
CA GLU A 74 9.76 -3.06 6.86
C GLU A 74 8.95 -1.79 7.18
N HIS A 75 8.46 -1.09 6.16
CA HIS A 75 7.61 0.09 6.34
C HIS A 75 6.23 -0.23 6.93
N PHE A 76 5.73 -1.46 6.79
CA PHE A 76 4.46 -1.90 7.39
C PHE A 76 4.63 -2.52 8.78
N ASN A 77 5.87 -2.62 9.26
CA ASN A 77 6.21 -3.13 10.59
C ASN A 77 5.57 -4.50 10.87
N PHE A 78 5.60 -5.39 9.86
CA PHE A 78 5.09 -6.75 10.00
C PHE A 78 5.88 -7.53 11.06
N PRO A 79 5.24 -8.48 11.77
CA PRO A 79 5.94 -9.28 12.75
C PRO A 79 7.07 -10.09 12.11
N ARG A 80 8.19 -10.23 12.82
CA ARG A 80 9.42 -10.92 12.36
C ARG A 80 9.21 -12.40 11.99
N GLY A 81 8.05 -12.98 12.30
CA GLY A 81 7.68 -14.35 11.89
C GLY A 81 7.09 -14.46 10.48
N CYS A 82 6.91 -13.36 9.75
CA CYS A 82 6.38 -13.38 8.40
C CYS A 82 7.49 -13.39 7.33
N THR A 83 8.24 -14.48 7.24
CA THR A 83 9.27 -14.68 6.20
C THR A 83 8.70 -14.58 4.77
N HIS A 84 7.41 -14.91 4.60
CA HIS A 84 6.70 -14.79 3.33
C HIS A 84 5.93 -13.46 3.14
N ALA A 85 6.08 -12.48 4.04
CA ALA A 85 5.46 -11.16 3.91
C ALA A 85 5.73 -10.47 2.56
N PRO A 86 6.98 -10.41 2.03
CA PRO A 86 7.24 -9.73 0.76
C PRO A 86 6.55 -10.41 -0.42
N TYR A 87 6.53 -11.75 -0.43
CA TYR A 87 5.82 -12.53 -1.43
C TYR A 87 4.31 -12.32 -1.34
N ALA A 88 3.74 -12.36 -0.12
CA ALA A 88 2.32 -12.10 0.12
C ALA A 88 1.90 -10.70 -0.35
N LEU A 89 2.72 -9.68 -0.07
CA LEU A 89 2.51 -8.31 -0.55
C LEU A 89 2.46 -8.23 -2.07
N LYS A 90 3.42 -8.88 -2.75
CA LYS A 90 3.46 -8.94 -4.22
C LYS A 90 2.21 -9.60 -4.79
N GLN A 91 1.80 -10.73 -4.23
CA GLN A 91 0.60 -11.46 -4.66
C GLN A 91 -0.68 -10.63 -4.43
N LEU A 92 -0.79 -9.96 -3.29
CA LEU A 92 -1.92 -9.09 -2.97
C LEU A 92 -2.01 -7.87 -3.89
N TYR A 93 -0.88 -7.31 -4.31
CA TYR A 93 -0.87 -6.18 -5.23
C TYR A 93 -1.25 -6.58 -6.66
N TYR A 94 -0.90 -7.80 -7.08
CA TYR A 94 -1.19 -8.30 -8.42
C TYR A 94 -2.65 -8.73 -8.61
N ARG A 95 -3.34 -9.06 -7.51
CA ARG A 95 -4.67 -9.67 -7.49
C ARG A 95 -5.77 -8.64 -7.40
#